data_AF-A0A7W6MG18-F1
#
_entry.id   AF-A0A7W6MG18-F1
#
_cell.length_a   1.000
_cell.length_b   1.000
_cell.length_c   1.000
_cell.angle_alpha   90.00
_cell.angle_beta   90.00
_cell.angle_gamma   90.00
#
_symmetry.space_group_name_H-M   'P 1'
#
loop_
_entity.id
_entity.type
_entity.pdbx_description
1 polymer ?
#
loop_
_entity_poly.entity_id
_entity_poly.type
_entity_poly.pdbx_seq_one_letter_code
_entity_poly.pdbx_strand_id
1 'polypeptide(L)'
;MALSFIKKVFTFGKPAEEPVPEAVERELEPRSRGEDLPIAEDPVLAEEMETAGGPAADVVQDAEEERDDAEPAILPAPDQLSDMGVVPLSLLEAEAEAEEDTPPTLPGVPPTGGGTRSAETDRQTIDGEDRPAAALPDSVDATQDIAASFPPPVGGMPGRVGGEAADLDISVETPLPSPASMESAPAVEPILPKGFATGPKVAEPEPIAPQPKLSWFQRLRNGLARTSSQLTGQIAALFTKRKLDDETLQDLEDLLIQADLGVETALRVTDTLASERYGKDVTGEDVSRIMASEIAKVLKPVAKPLQLDLSHKPHVILVVGVNGTGKTTTIGKLAAKLSGAGLKVMLAAGDTFRAAAIEQLKIWAERTNSEFIGTKLGADAAGLAYDAFEQAKAKKCDVLIVDTAGRLQNKAELMAELEKIVRVLGKLDPDAPHTVLQTLDATTGQNALSQVEIFRNVAGVNGLIMTKLDGTARGGILVAISAKHKLPVYFIGIGESVDDLEPFEAEDFAHAIAGLGQ
;
A
#
# COMPACT_ATOMS: atom_id res chain seq x y z
N MET A 1 18.25 -21.09 42.07
CA MET A 1 19.51 -20.56 41.48
C MET A 1 19.21 -19.94 40.11
N ALA A 2 18.34 -18.92 40.11
CA ALA A 2 17.92 -18.18 38.92
C ALA A 2 17.38 -16.84 39.41
N LEU A 3 18.28 -15.95 39.86
CA LEU A 3 17.94 -14.57 40.29
C LEU A 3 19.15 -13.62 40.35
N SER A 4 20.29 -14.00 39.75
CA SER A 4 21.53 -13.21 39.82
C SER A 4 22.08 -12.73 38.48
N PHE A 5 21.34 -12.91 37.37
CA PHE A 5 21.77 -12.45 36.04
C PHE A 5 21.03 -11.21 35.51
N ILE A 6 19.93 -10.78 36.15
CA ILE A 6 19.13 -9.61 35.75
C ILE A 6 19.43 -8.42 36.70
N LYS A 7 20.70 -8.18 37.00
CA LYS A 7 21.11 -6.99 37.79
C LYS A 7 22.41 -6.34 37.32
N LYS A 8 22.89 -6.68 36.12
CA LYS A 8 24.17 -6.20 35.57
C LYS A 8 24.08 -5.38 34.28
N VAL A 9 22.87 -5.01 33.84
CA VAL A 9 22.67 -4.19 32.60
C VAL A 9 21.96 -2.84 32.87
N PHE A 10 21.57 -2.55 34.12
CA PHE A 10 21.06 -1.23 34.49
C PHE A 10 21.70 -0.75 35.78
N THR A 11 22.75 0.06 35.65
CA THR A 11 23.25 0.89 36.74
C THR A 11 23.70 2.22 36.13
N PHE A 12 22.82 3.22 36.23
CA PHE A 12 23.13 4.61 35.90
C PHE A 12 24.10 5.16 36.97
N GLY A 13 25.35 5.37 36.58
CA GLY A 13 26.33 6.12 37.37
C GLY A 13 25.99 7.60 37.34
N LYS A 14 26.02 8.25 38.52
CA LYS A 14 26.02 9.70 38.67
C LYS A 14 27.22 10.31 37.93
N PRO A 15 27.08 11.45 37.22
CA PRO A 15 28.23 12.14 36.67
C PRO A 15 29.04 12.80 37.80
N ALA A 16 30.35 12.56 37.78
CA ALA A 16 31.33 13.30 38.56
C ALA A 16 31.62 14.64 37.85
N GLU A 17 31.64 15.73 38.62
CA GLU A 17 32.13 17.04 38.18
C GLU A 17 33.64 16.97 37.94
N GLU A 18 34.08 17.30 36.71
CA GLU A 18 35.44 17.75 36.42
C GLU A 18 35.37 19.16 35.81
N PRO A 19 36.35 20.03 36.14
CA PRO A 19 36.24 21.47 35.91
C PRO A 19 36.48 21.85 34.44
N VAL A 20 35.64 22.74 33.92
CA VAL A 20 35.79 23.35 32.60
C VAL A 20 36.91 24.41 32.64
N PRO A 21 37.84 24.44 31.67
CA PRO A 21 38.86 25.49 31.60
C PRO A 21 38.23 26.86 31.25
N GLU A 22 38.62 27.90 31.98
CA GLU A 22 38.34 29.32 31.70
C GLU A 22 38.89 29.75 30.32
N ALA A 23 38.18 29.43 29.24
CA ALA A 23 38.51 29.95 27.91
C ALA A 23 37.31 30.05 26.95
N VAL A 24 36.11 29.61 27.36
CA VAL A 24 34.93 29.55 26.46
C VAL A 24 33.77 30.46 26.93
N GLU A 25 33.93 31.17 28.05
CA GLU A 25 32.93 32.10 28.59
C GLU A 25 33.09 33.57 28.11
N ARG A 26 33.78 33.80 26.99
CA ARG A 26 33.94 35.15 26.40
C ARG A 26 33.27 35.37 25.04
N GLU A 27 32.45 34.45 24.55
CA GLU A 27 31.73 34.62 23.28
C GLU A 27 30.19 34.71 23.41
N LEU A 28 29.67 34.90 24.61
CA LEU A 28 28.24 35.18 24.84
C LEU A 28 28.03 36.64 25.28
N GLU A 29 28.23 37.57 24.34
CA GLU A 29 27.66 38.92 24.42
C GLU A 29 26.89 39.27 23.13
N PRO A 30 25.68 39.85 23.24
CA PRO A 30 24.83 40.13 22.09
C PRO A 30 25.30 41.41 21.37
N ARG A 31 25.85 41.29 20.16
CA ARG A 31 26.21 42.46 19.33
C ARG A 31 24.99 42.97 18.57
N SER A 32 24.68 44.23 18.82
CA SER A 32 23.63 45.03 18.20
C SER A 32 23.92 45.38 16.73
N ARG A 33 22.84 45.42 15.96
CA ARG A 33 22.65 45.91 14.59
C ARG A 33 23.44 47.19 14.28
N GLY A 34 24.28 47.16 13.23
CA GLY A 34 24.96 48.31 12.65
C GLY A 34 25.86 47.89 11.50
N GLU A 35 25.39 48.14 10.27
CA GLU A 35 26.13 48.51 9.05
C GLU A 35 27.54 47.94 8.83
N ASP A 36 27.67 47.00 7.88
CA ASP A 36 28.81 46.91 6.95
C ASP A 36 28.52 45.85 5.87
N LEU A 37 28.04 46.30 4.70
CA LEU A 37 27.94 45.48 3.49
C LEU A 37 29.12 45.85 2.57
N PRO A 38 29.88 44.88 2.03
CA PRO A 38 31.00 45.19 1.14
C PRO A 38 30.52 45.72 -0.21
N ILE A 39 31.02 46.90 -0.56
CA ILE A 39 30.87 47.57 -1.84
C ILE A 39 31.68 46.82 -2.90
N ALA A 40 31.04 46.41 -3.99
CA ALA A 40 31.72 45.92 -5.19
C ALA A 40 31.96 47.09 -6.15
N GLU A 41 33.21 47.33 -6.52
CA GLU A 41 33.61 48.21 -7.62
C GLU A 41 33.82 47.37 -8.89
N ASP A 42 33.01 47.60 -9.94
CA ASP A 42 33.51 47.97 -11.29
C ASP A 42 32.34 48.38 -12.23
N PRO A 43 32.59 49.25 -13.24
CA PRO A 43 31.58 50.10 -13.86
C PRO A 43 30.90 49.49 -15.08
N VAL A 44 29.63 49.83 -15.25
CA VAL A 44 28.87 49.64 -16.49
C VAL A 44 29.07 50.87 -17.38
N LEU A 45 29.54 50.65 -18.61
CA LEU A 45 29.61 51.66 -19.67
C LEU A 45 28.19 52.06 -20.12
N ALA A 46 28.00 53.36 -20.34
CA ALA A 46 26.77 53.95 -20.81
C ALA A 46 26.86 54.31 -22.31
N GLU A 47 26.00 53.71 -23.12
CA GLU A 47 25.35 54.32 -24.29
C GLU A 47 23.90 53.78 -24.24
N GLU A 48 22.93 54.53 -23.70
CA GLU A 48 22.04 55.48 -24.43
C GLU A 48 21.27 54.78 -25.58
N MET A 49 19.95 54.80 -25.71
CA MET A 49 18.88 55.64 -25.16
C MET A 49 17.51 54.99 -25.48
N GLU A 50 16.55 55.24 -24.59
CA GLU A 50 15.12 55.53 -24.84
C GLU A 50 14.33 54.75 -25.92
N THR A 51 13.25 54.07 -25.50
CA THR A 51 11.89 54.64 -25.52
C THR A 51 10.86 53.58 -25.13
N ALA A 52 10.03 53.93 -24.14
CA ALA A 52 8.77 53.26 -23.85
C ALA A 52 7.69 53.76 -24.83
N GLY A 53 6.82 52.88 -25.31
CA GLY A 53 5.65 53.27 -26.10
C GLY A 53 4.73 52.08 -26.41
N GLY A 54 3.54 52.10 -25.81
CA GLY A 54 2.43 51.19 -26.10
C GLY A 54 1.68 51.50 -27.41
N PRO A 55 0.51 50.87 -27.64
CA PRO A 55 0.09 50.39 -28.96
C PRO A 55 -0.91 51.30 -29.70
N ALA A 56 -0.92 51.26 -31.05
CA ALA A 56 -2.09 51.60 -31.86
C ALA A 56 -1.98 51.20 -33.35
N ALA A 57 -3.04 50.53 -33.81
CA ALA A 57 -3.79 50.69 -35.06
C ALA A 57 -3.26 50.21 -36.44
N ASP A 58 -4.12 49.36 -37.03
CA ASP A 58 -4.34 48.97 -38.44
C ASP A 58 -3.91 49.95 -39.54
N VAL A 59 -3.26 49.40 -40.60
CA VAL A 59 -3.54 49.74 -42.01
C VAL A 59 -3.25 48.53 -42.91
N VAL A 60 -4.21 48.23 -43.79
CA VAL A 60 -4.20 47.24 -44.87
C VAL A 60 -3.48 47.79 -46.10
N GLN A 61 -2.64 47.01 -46.78
CA GLN A 61 -2.46 47.15 -48.23
C GLN A 61 -1.91 45.88 -48.90
N ASP A 62 -2.70 45.41 -49.87
CA ASP A 62 -2.38 44.38 -50.87
C ASP A 62 -1.22 44.80 -51.78
N ALA A 63 -0.40 43.83 -52.22
CA ALA A 63 -0.27 43.47 -53.64
C ALA A 63 0.86 42.45 -53.88
N GLU A 64 0.45 41.34 -54.51
CA GLU A 64 1.14 40.62 -55.60
C GLU A 64 2.56 40.11 -55.38
N GLU A 65 2.70 38.79 -55.23
CA GLU A 65 3.83 38.06 -55.80
C GLU A 65 3.44 36.64 -56.25
N GLU A 66 4.18 36.17 -57.23
CA GLU A 66 3.84 35.21 -58.27
C GLU A 66 3.71 33.76 -57.79
N ARG A 67 2.93 32.98 -58.54
CA ARG A 67 2.81 31.53 -58.40
C ARG A 67 4.03 30.87 -59.04
N ASP A 68 4.72 30.03 -58.27
CA ASP A 68 5.58 28.99 -58.82
C ASP A 68 5.22 27.65 -58.16
N ASP A 69 5.12 26.62 -59.00
CA ASP A 69 4.60 25.29 -58.70
C ASP A 69 5.49 24.53 -57.68
N ALA A 70 4.90 24.10 -56.57
CA ALA A 70 5.52 23.12 -55.67
C ALA A 70 4.49 22.08 -55.20
N GLU A 71 4.83 20.81 -55.46
CA GLU A 71 4.12 19.61 -55.02
C GLU A 71 3.86 19.61 -53.50
N PRO A 72 2.73 19.08 -53.01
CA PRO A 72 2.53 18.92 -51.58
C PRO A 72 3.50 17.86 -51.04
N ALA A 73 4.34 18.26 -50.09
CA ALA A 73 5.23 17.38 -49.35
C ALA A 73 4.44 16.22 -48.74
N ILE A 74 4.78 15.01 -49.19
CA ILE A 74 4.30 13.74 -48.65
C ILE A 74 4.81 13.63 -47.21
N LEU A 75 3.89 13.54 -46.24
CA LEU A 75 4.22 13.20 -44.86
C LEU A 75 4.95 11.84 -44.83
N PRO A 76 6.06 11.68 -44.08
CA PRO A 76 6.75 10.41 -44.01
C PRO A 76 5.87 9.33 -43.35
N ALA A 77 6.08 8.08 -43.77
CA ALA A 77 5.40 6.91 -43.26
C ALA A 77 5.62 6.73 -41.74
N PRO A 78 4.65 6.14 -41.01
CA PRO A 78 4.63 6.07 -39.54
C PRO A 78 5.85 5.38 -38.91
N ASP A 79 6.61 4.61 -39.69
CA ASP A 79 7.81 3.91 -39.20
C ASP A 79 9.00 4.85 -38.91
N GLN A 80 8.94 6.13 -39.32
CA GLN A 80 9.99 7.13 -39.06
C GLN A 80 9.67 8.10 -37.89
N LEU A 81 8.52 7.95 -37.23
CA LEU A 81 8.12 8.80 -36.09
C LEU A 81 8.49 8.21 -34.71
N SER A 82 8.97 6.97 -34.67
CA SER A 82 9.36 6.28 -33.44
C SER A 82 10.63 6.83 -32.79
N ASP A 83 11.47 7.56 -33.53
CA ASP A 83 12.75 8.12 -33.04
C ASP A 83 12.61 9.49 -32.35
N MET A 84 11.38 10.03 -32.25
CA MET A 84 11.08 11.30 -31.57
C MET A 84 10.22 11.17 -30.30
N GLY A 85 9.95 9.94 -29.85
CA GLY A 85 9.26 9.73 -28.56
C GLY A 85 7.80 10.21 -28.51
N VAL A 86 7.11 10.25 -29.66
CA VAL A 86 5.67 10.55 -29.73
C VAL A 86 4.94 9.27 -30.13
N VAL A 87 4.10 8.76 -29.24
CA VAL A 87 3.28 7.58 -29.51
C VAL A 87 2.06 7.99 -30.35
N PRO A 88 1.77 7.32 -31.48
CA PRO A 88 0.59 7.63 -32.30
C PRO A 88 -0.71 7.38 -31.54
N LEU A 89 -1.68 8.29 -31.69
CA LEU A 89 -2.99 8.23 -31.02
C LEU A 89 -3.75 6.92 -31.32
N SER A 90 -3.55 6.35 -32.51
CA SER A 90 -4.17 5.09 -32.94
C SER A 90 -3.74 3.87 -32.11
N LEU A 91 -2.55 3.91 -31.50
CA LEU A 91 -2.05 2.84 -30.63
C LEU A 91 -2.66 2.94 -29.22
N LEU A 92 -2.94 4.17 -28.76
CA LEU A 92 -3.63 4.42 -27.50
C LEU A 92 -5.14 4.10 -27.59
N GLU A 93 -5.75 4.34 -28.76
CA GLU A 93 -7.14 3.98 -29.02
C GLU A 93 -7.32 2.45 -29.10
N ALA A 94 -6.36 1.73 -29.68
CA ALA A 94 -6.38 0.27 -29.73
C ALA A 94 -6.18 -0.40 -28.35
N GLU A 95 -5.44 0.23 -27.43
CA GLU A 95 -5.32 -0.22 -26.04
C GLU A 95 -6.60 0.06 -25.24
N ALA A 96 -7.30 1.16 -25.52
CA ALA A 96 -8.57 1.49 -24.86
C ALA A 96 -9.72 0.55 -25.27
N GLU A 97 -9.78 0.12 -26.53
CA GLU A 97 -10.79 -0.86 -27.00
C GLU A 97 -10.54 -2.28 -26.47
N ALA A 98 -9.29 -2.63 -26.11
CA ALA A 98 -8.96 -3.94 -25.54
C ALA A 98 -9.31 -4.07 -24.05
N GLU A 99 -9.56 -2.96 -23.33
CA GLU A 99 -9.92 -2.96 -21.91
C GLU A 99 -11.45 -2.94 -21.66
N GLU A 100 -12.28 -2.75 -22.70
CA GLU A 100 -13.76 -2.76 -22.59
C GLU A 100 -14.42 -4.13 -22.89
N ASP A 101 -13.69 -5.25 -22.76
CA ASP A 101 -14.30 -6.57 -22.99
C ASP A 101 -14.99 -7.12 -21.72
N THR A 102 -16.33 -7.09 -21.73
CA THR A 102 -17.20 -7.76 -20.75
C THR A 102 -16.91 -9.26 -20.63
N PRO A 103 -17.09 -9.90 -19.45
CA PRO A 103 -16.73 -11.30 -19.27
C PRO A 103 -17.60 -12.25 -20.11
N PRO A 104 -17.02 -13.34 -20.66
CA PRO A 104 -17.77 -14.29 -21.48
C PRO A 104 -18.80 -15.06 -20.62
N THR A 105 -20.04 -15.09 -21.10
CA THR A 105 -21.10 -15.96 -20.60
C THR A 105 -20.80 -17.42 -20.94
N LEU A 106 -20.84 -18.28 -19.93
CA LEU A 106 -20.68 -19.73 -20.07
C LEU A 106 -21.83 -20.34 -20.91
N PRO A 107 -21.56 -21.30 -21.81
CA PRO A 107 -22.61 -22.01 -22.54
C PRO A 107 -23.36 -22.99 -21.62
N GLY A 108 -24.69 -22.90 -21.63
CA GLY A 108 -25.60 -23.64 -20.78
C GLY A 108 -25.73 -25.13 -21.11
N VAL A 109 -25.88 -25.93 -20.06
CA VAL A 109 -26.38 -27.32 -20.08
C VAL A 109 -27.90 -27.25 -19.77
N PRO A 110 -28.77 -27.98 -20.49
CA PRO A 110 -30.21 -27.77 -20.43
C PRO A 110 -30.84 -28.37 -19.17
N PRO A 111 -31.86 -27.74 -18.55
CA PRO A 111 -32.68 -28.41 -17.56
C PRO A 111 -33.87 -29.12 -18.20
N THR A 112 -34.02 -30.36 -17.82
CA THR A 112 -35.19 -31.21 -18.04
C THR A 112 -36.41 -30.70 -17.27
N GLY A 113 -37.51 -30.50 -18.01
CA GLY A 113 -38.89 -30.86 -17.65
C GLY A 113 -39.48 -30.46 -16.28
N GLY A 114 -40.52 -29.62 -16.32
CA GLY A 114 -41.49 -29.49 -15.23
C GLY A 114 -42.32 -28.22 -15.35
N GLY A 115 -43.45 -28.28 -16.06
CA GLY A 115 -44.31 -27.12 -16.29
C GLY A 115 -45.17 -26.72 -15.10
N THR A 116 -45.65 -25.46 -15.09
CA THR A 116 -47.08 -25.10 -15.08
C THR A 116 -47.29 -23.58 -15.13
N ARG A 117 -48.02 -23.15 -16.18
CA ARG A 117 -49.03 -22.06 -16.32
C ARG A 117 -48.90 -20.77 -15.49
N SER A 118 -48.89 -19.60 -16.14
CA SER A 118 -50.09 -18.79 -16.47
C SER A 118 -49.76 -17.33 -16.89
N ALA A 119 -50.50 -16.84 -17.90
CA ALA A 119 -50.91 -15.44 -18.22
C ALA A 119 -49.81 -14.43 -18.63
N GLU A 120 -49.75 -13.99 -19.91
CA GLU A 120 -50.39 -12.77 -20.48
C GLU A 120 -49.75 -11.48 -19.92
N THR A 121 -49.29 -10.47 -20.66
CA THR A 121 -49.74 -9.91 -21.95
C THR A 121 -48.64 -8.98 -22.51
N ASP A 122 -48.34 -9.15 -23.80
CA ASP A 122 -48.20 -8.13 -24.86
C ASP A 122 -47.73 -6.70 -24.52
N ARG A 123 -46.62 -6.26 -25.15
CA ARG A 123 -46.53 -4.92 -25.77
C ARG A 123 -45.31 -4.76 -26.70
N GLN A 124 -45.65 -4.41 -27.94
CA GLN A 124 -44.80 -4.01 -29.05
C GLN A 124 -44.11 -2.65 -28.84
N THR A 125 -42.93 -2.54 -29.46
CA THR A 125 -42.29 -1.42 -30.18
C THR A 125 -43.21 -0.23 -30.52
N ILE A 126 -42.77 1.04 -30.56
CA ILE A 126 -41.95 1.69 -31.61
C ILE A 126 -41.42 3.06 -31.09
N ASP A 127 -40.31 3.49 -31.69
CA ASP A 127 -39.55 4.75 -31.72
C ASP A 127 -40.28 6.12 -31.59
N GLY A 128 -39.50 7.16 -31.27
CA GLY A 128 -39.79 8.54 -31.72
C GLY A 128 -39.18 9.67 -30.88
N GLU A 129 -38.33 10.46 -31.52
CA GLU A 129 -37.54 11.61 -31.04
C GLU A 129 -38.33 12.85 -30.56
N ASP A 130 -37.57 13.74 -29.90
CA ASP A 130 -37.58 15.22 -30.00
C ASP A 130 -38.04 16.08 -28.80
N ARG A 131 -37.23 17.11 -28.53
CA ARG A 131 -37.20 18.08 -27.40
C ARG A 131 -38.19 19.27 -27.65
N PRO A 132 -38.23 20.41 -26.90
CA PRO A 132 -37.89 20.77 -25.50
C PRO A 132 -38.96 21.65 -24.78
N ALA A 133 -38.66 22.03 -23.52
CA ALA A 133 -38.88 23.32 -22.84
C ALA A 133 -40.28 23.78 -22.34
N ALA A 134 -40.26 24.17 -21.05
CA ALA A 134 -40.73 25.45 -20.48
C ALA A 134 -41.92 25.43 -19.48
N ALA A 135 -41.67 26.20 -18.41
CA ALA A 135 -42.59 27.02 -17.61
C ALA A 135 -43.35 26.41 -16.41
N LEU A 136 -42.82 26.74 -15.22
CA LEU A 136 -43.54 27.13 -13.99
C LEU A 136 -44.56 28.28 -14.30
N PRO A 137 -45.65 28.51 -13.51
CA PRO A 137 -45.53 28.98 -12.11
C PRO A 137 -46.71 28.72 -11.12
N ASP A 138 -46.42 29.03 -9.84
CA ASP A 138 -47.25 29.67 -8.79
C ASP A 138 -48.67 29.12 -8.49
N SER A 139 -49.10 28.80 -7.26
CA SER A 139 -49.16 29.70 -6.09
C SER A 139 -49.95 29.07 -4.91
N VAL A 140 -49.68 29.59 -3.69
CA VAL A 140 -50.50 29.73 -2.45
C VAL A 140 -51.02 28.48 -1.71
N ASP A 141 -50.57 28.18 -0.49
CA ASP A 141 -50.81 28.81 0.84
C ASP A 141 -52.18 28.48 1.46
N ALA A 142 -52.17 27.71 2.56
CA ALA A 142 -52.96 27.94 3.77
C ALA A 142 -52.83 26.79 4.80
N THR A 143 -52.43 27.19 6.00
CA THR A 143 -52.47 26.55 7.32
C THR A 143 -53.80 25.89 7.73
N GLN A 144 -53.76 24.81 8.53
CA GLN A 144 -54.48 24.72 9.83
C GLN A 144 -54.16 23.43 10.63
N ASP A 145 -53.77 23.64 11.90
CA ASP A 145 -53.74 22.68 13.01
C ASP A 145 -55.13 22.21 13.43
N ILE A 146 -55.25 20.95 13.87
CA ILE A 146 -55.92 20.56 15.13
C ILE A 146 -55.60 19.10 15.52
N ALA A 147 -55.12 18.93 16.76
CA ALA A 147 -54.93 17.67 17.46
C ALA A 147 -56.09 17.41 18.45
N ALA A 148 -56.47 16.14 18.68
CA ALA A 148 -56.82 15.54 19.98
C ALA A 148 -57.51 14.17 19.84
N SER A 149 -56.97 13.12 20.48
CA SER A 149 -57.70 12.24 21.42
C SER A 149 -56.77 11.22 22.10
N PHE A 150 -56.88 11.12 23.42
CA PHE A 150 -56.22 10.24 24.43
C PHE A 150 -57.35 9.48 25.20
N PRO A 151 -57.14 8.64 26.26
CA PRO A 151 -56.25 7.48 26.55
C PRO A 151 -57.07 6.29 27.22
N PRO A 152 -56.48 5.30 27.96
CA PRO A 152 -57.10 4.00 28.33
C PRO A 152 -57.60 3.90 29.80
N PRO A 153 -58.07 2.74 30.29
CA PRO A 153 -58.20 2.51 31.74
C PRO A 153 -57.52 1.23 32.29
N VAL A 154 -57.16 1.32 33.58
CA VAL A 154 -56.67 0.26 34.48
C VAL A 154 -57.58 0.23 35.73
N GLY A 155 -57.91 -0.97 36.24
CA GLY A 155 -58.13 -1.23 37.68
C GLY A 155 -59.54 -1.68 38.14
N GLY A 156 -59.60 -2.79 38.91
CA GLY A 156 -60.69 -3.09 39.87
C GLY A 156 -61.16 -4.56 39.99
N MET A 157 -60.73 -5.27 41.05
CA MET A 157 -61.25 -6.56 41.59
C MET A 157 -62.61 -6.38 42.35
N PRO A 158 -63.23 -7.38 43.04
CA PRO A 158 -63.18 -8.87 43.03
C PRO A 158 -64.59 -9.55 43.04
N GLY A 159 -64.64 -10.90 43.02
CA GLY A 159 -65.74 -11.66 43.65
C GLY A 159 -66.12 -12.99 43.00
N ARG A 160 -65.65 -14.12 43.56
CA ARG A 160 -66.30 -15.42 43.37
C ARG A 160 -66.20 -16.26 44.65
N VAL A 161 -67.33 -16.87 45.01
CA VAL A 161 -67.65 -17.53 46.28
C VAL A 161 -67.57 -19.06 46.12
N GLY A 162 -67.12 -19.73 47.20
CA GLY A 162 -67.42 -21.13 47.57
C GLY A 162 -66.49 -22.19 46.95
N GLY A 163 -65.92 -23.15 47.68
CA GLY A 163 -66.05 -23.57 49.07
C GLY A 163 -65.19 -24.83 49.30
N GLU A 164 -65.18 -25.27 50.56
CA GLU A 164 -64.63 -26.53 51.12
C GLU A 164 -63.21 -26.55 51.75
N ALA A 165 -63.27 -26.87 53.06
CA ALA A 165 -62.26 -27.14 54.09
C ALA A 165 -61.33 -28.33 53.75
N ALA A 166 -60.24 -28.66 54.45
CA ALA A 166 -59.90 -28.48 55.87
C ALA A 166 -58.37 -28.67 56.10
N ASP A 167 -57.87 -27.99 57.14
CA ASP A 167 -56.97 -28.44 58.21
C ASP A 167 -55.58 -29.10 57.98
N LEU A 168 -54.57 -28.34 58.46
CA LEU A 168 -53.54 -28.67 59.48
C LEU A 168 -52.16 -29.26 59.09
N ASP A 169 -51.16 -28.39 59.32
CA ASP A 169 -49.77 -28.54 59.82
C ASP A 169 -49.16 -29.93 60.12
N ILE A 170 -47.87 -30.11 59.76
CA ILE A 170 -46.69 -30.08 60.67
C ILE A 170 -45.40 -30.50 59.92
N SER A 171 -44.34 -29.73 60.16
CA SER A 171 -42.92 -29.83 59.78
C SER A 171 -42.19 -31.14 60.15
N VAL A 172 -41.14 -31.54 59.42
CA VAL A 172 -39.79 -31.97 59.93
C VAL A 172 -38.73 -31.90 58.79
N GLU A 173 -37.49 -31.66 59.21
CA GLU A 173 -36.26 -31.21 58.56
C GLU A 173 -35.28 -32.33 58.09
N THR A 174 -34.57 -32.10 56.95
CA THR A 174 -33.25 -32.65 56.47
C THR A 174 -33.06 -34.15 56.11
N PRO A 175 -31.98 -34.59 55.38
CA PRO A 175 -31.03 -33.93 54.44
C PRO A 175 -30.74 -34.73 53.11
N LEU A 176 -29.90 -34.14 52.25
CA LEU A 176 -29.34 -34.59 50.94
C LEU A 176 -28.75 -36.03 50.86
N PRO A 177 -28.67 -36.61 49.63
CA PRO A 177 -27.50 -37.38 49.23
C PRO A 177 -26.89 -37.00 47.85
N SER A 178 -25.58 -37.24 47.73
CA SER A 178 -24.73 -37.15 46.52
C SER A 178 -24.99 -38.28 45.50
N PRO A 179 -24.50 -38.16 44.24
CA PRO A 179 -24.96 -38.96 43.11
C PRO A 179 -24.20 -40.29 42.97
N ALA A 180 -24.95 -41.35 42.66
CA ALA A 180 -24.41 -42.63 42.20
C ALA A 180 -24.82 -42.87 40.74
N SER A 181 -23.81 -43.08 39.89
CA SER A 181 -23.77 -43.97 38.72
C SER A 181 -25.09 -44.23 37.96
N MET A 182 -25.24 -43.63 36.77
CA MET A 182 -26.17 -44.10 35.74
C MET A 182 -25.41 -44.75 34.59
N GLU A 183 -25.80 -45.99 34.33
CA GLU A 183 -25.35 -46.92 33.32
C GLU A 183 -26.05 -46.61 31.98
N SER A 184 -25.32 -46.77 30.87
CA SER A 184 -25.72 -46.39 29.51
C SER A 184 -26.84 -47.26 28.94
N ALA A 185 -27.93 -46.63 28.49
CA ALA A 185 -28.95 -47.27 27.64
C ALA A 185 -28.52 -47.23 26.15
N PRO A 186 -28.83 -48.26 25.34
CA PRO A 186 -28.44 -48.30 23.93
C PRO A 186 -29.32 -47.36 23.07
N ALA A 187 -28.67 -46.64 22.13
CA ALA A 187 -29.32 -45.75 21.18
C ALA A 187 -30.11 -46.54 20.12
N VAL A 188 -31.36 -46.15 19.90
CA VAL A 188 -32.23 -46.67 18.83
C VAL A 188 -31.92 -45.91 17.54
N GLU A 189 -31.56 -46.62 16.48
CA GLU A 189 -31.34 -46.03 15.15
C GLU A 189 -32.66 -45.55 14.52
N PRO A 190 -32.70 -44.37 13.86
CA PRO A 190 -33.90 -43.85 13.24
C PRO A 190 -34.26 -44.63 11.97
N ILE A 191 -35.52 -45.08 11.88
CA ILE A 191 -36.05 -45.84 10.75
C ILE A 191 -36.45 -44.85 9.64
N LEU A 192 -35.75 -44.88 8.50
CA LEU A 192 -36.07 -44.06 7.32
C LEU A 192 -37.24 -44.67 6.51
N PRO A 193 -38.12 -43.85 5.89
CA PRO A 193 -39.21 -44.33 5.06
C PRO A 193 -38.73 -45.00 3.76
N LYS A 194 -39.54 -45.92 3.22
CA LYS A 194 -39.23 -46.68 1.99
C LYS A 194 -38.95 -45.74 0.82
N GLY A 195 -37.76 -45.86 0.22
CA GLY A 195 -37.30 -45.05 -0.92
C GLY A 195 -36.10 -44.15 -0.62
N PHE A 196 -35.67 -44.05 0.65
CA PHE A 196 -34.46 -43.33 1.06
C PHE A 196 -33.35 -44.32 1.40
N ALA A 197 -32.16 -44.12 0.84
CA ALA A 197 -30.93 -44.82 1.20
C ALA A 197 -29.95 -43.83 1.81
N THR A 198 -29.29 -44.20 2.91
CA THR A 198 -28.09 -43.49 3.36
C THR A 198 -27.00 -43.71 2.30
N GLY A 199 -26.49 -42.63 1.72
CA GLY A 199 -25.35 -42.70 0.81
C GLY A 199 -24.15 -43.35 1.50
N PRO A 200 -23.15 -43.86 0.75
CA PRO A 200 -21.93 -44.37 1.34
C PRO A 200 -21.39 -43.32 2.31
N LYS A 201 -21.11 -43.75 3.55
CA LYS A 201 -20.49 -42.93 4.58
C LYS A 201 -19.32 -42.19 3.94
N VAL A 202 -19.44 -40.87 3.79
CA VAL A 202 -18.37 -40.01 3.30
C VAL A 202 -17.16 -40.35 4.14
N ALA A 203 -16.13 -40.92 3.51
CA ALA A 203 -14.88 -41.20 4.18
C ALA A 203 -14.43 -39.89 4.84
N GLU A 204 -14.20 -39.94 6.15
CA GLU A 204 -13.54 -38.86 6.87
C GLU A 204 -12.31 -38.45 6.06
N PRO A 205 -12.14 -37.16 5.72
CA PRO A 205 -10.94 -36.72 5.03
C PRO A 205 -9.76 -37.12 5.90
N GLU A 206 -8.84 -37.90 5.32
CA GLU A 206 -7.60 -38.27 6.01
C GLU A 206 -6.94 -36.97 6.53
N PRO A 207 -6.43 -36.98 7.78
CA PRO A 207 -5.79 -35.80 8.34
C PRO A 207 -4.62 -35.42 7.43
N ILE A 208 -4.74 -34.28 6.76
CA ILE A 208 -3.67 -33.66 5.99
C ILE A 208 -2.50 -33.52 6.95
N ALA A 209 -1.46 -34.33 6.75
CA ALA A 209 -0.24 -34.23 7.52
C ALA A 209 0.22 -32.77 7.50
N PRO A 210 0.56 -32.15 8.64
CA PRO A 210 0.96 -30.75 8.68
C PRO A 210 2.18 -30.59 7.77
N GLN A 211 1.98 -29.91 6.64
CA GLN A 211 3.08 -29.58 5.74
C GLN A 211 4.11 -28.78 6.55
N PRO A 212 5.41 -29.11 6.46
CA PRO A 212 6.43 -28.36 7.17
C PRO A 212 6.35 -26.89 6.72
N LYS A 213 6.14 -25.98 7.67
CA LYS A 213 6.15 -24.55 7.38
C LYS A 213 7.52 -24.18 6.83
N LEU A 214 7.56 -23.68 5.60
CA LEU A 214 8.79 -23.21 4.97
C LEU A 214 9.43 -22.12 5.85
N SER A 215 10.76 -22.12 5.95
CA SER A 215 11.48 -21.04 6.59
C SER A 215 11.28 -19.72 5.83
N TRP A 216 11.53 -18.59 6.47
CA TRP A 216 11.45 -17.28 5.81
C TRP A 216 12.34 -17.22 4.57
N PHE A 217 13.61 -17.61 4.68
CA PHE A 217 14.54 -17.63 3.55
C PHE A 217 14.03 -18.51 2.40
N GLN A 218 13.41 -19.66 2.70
CA GLN A 218 12.79 -20.51 1.68
C GLN A 218 11.61 -19.81 0.99
N ARG A 219 10.77 -19.10 1.74
CA ARG A 219 9.67 -18.32 1.16
C ARG A 219 10.20 -17.15 0.31
N LEU A 220 11.21 -16.42 0.78
CA LEU A 220 11.85 -15.33 0.04
C LEU A 220 12.47 -15.83 -1.27
N ARG A 221 13.23 -16.94 -1.20
CA ARG A 221 13.81 -17.59 -2.39
C ARG A 221 12.73 -18.05 -3.35
N ASN A 222 11.63 -18.61 -2.86
CA ASN A 222 10.50 -18.99 -3.70
C ASN A 222 9.84 -17.77 -4.35
N GLY A 223 9.69 -16.66 -3.62
CA GLY A 223 9.16 -15.42 -4.18
C GLY A 223 10.07 -14.87 -5.28
N LEU A 224 11.38 -14.84 -5.05
CA LEU A 224 12.36 -14.37 -6.02
C LEU A 224 12.71 -15.40 -7.11
N ALA A 225 12.14 -16.62 -7.09
CA ALA A 225 12.57 -17.72 -7.94
C ALA A 225 12.50 -17.38 -9.44
N ARG A 226 11.51 -16.60 -9.86
CA ARG A 226 11.39 -16.15 -11.26
C ARG A 226 12.50 -15.19 -11.65
N THR A 227 12.79 -14.20 -10.80
CA THR A 227 13.91 -13.26 -11.00
C THR A 227 15.24 -14.01 -11.01
N SER A 228 15.49 -14.85 -9.99
CA SER A 228 16.77 -15.53 -9.82
C SER A 228 17.00 -16.54 -10.94
N SER A 229 16.01 -17.36 -11.33
CA SER A 229 16.18 -18.38 -12.37
C SER A 229 16.45 -17.76 -13.75
N GLN A 230 15.75 -16.69 -14.11
CA GLN A 230 15.99 -15.95 -15.34
C GLN A 230 17.42 -15.39 -15.36
N LEU A 231 17.82 -14.73 -14.27
CA LEU A 231 19.14 -14.12 -14.14
C LEU A 231 20.26 -15.17 -14.20
N THR A 232 20.20 -16.21 -13.36
CA THR A 232 21.21 -17.28 -13.34
C THR A 232 21.25 -18.07 -14.64
N GLY A 233 20.11 -18.25 -15.31
CA GLY A 233 20.04 -18.96 -16.59
C GLY A 233 20.72 -18.19 -17.71
N GLN A 234 20.50 -16.88 -17.79
CA GLN A 234 21.17 -16.02 -18.77
C GLN A 234 22.68 -15.91 -18.49
N ILE A 235 23.08 -15.77 -17.22
CA ILE A 235 24.49 -15.77 -16.83
C ILE A 235 25.16 -17.10 -17.20
N ALA A 236 24.53 -18.24 -16.91
CA ALA A 236 25.09 -19.55 -17.26
C ALA A 236 25.25 -19.72 -18.78
N ALA A 237 24.30 -19.20 -19.57
CA ALA A 237 24.39 -19.21 -21.03
C ALA A 237 25.58 -18.38 -21.55
N LEU A 238 25.82 -17.20 -20.96
CA LEU A 238 26.90 -16.30 -21.35
C LEU A 238 28.29 -16.91 -21.12
N PHE A 239 28.46 -17.62 -20.00
CA PHE A 239 29.75 -18.21 -19.60
C PHE A 239 29.95 -19.67 -20.06
N THR A 240 29.11 -20.18 -20.96
CA THR A 240 29.30 -21.53 -21.52
C THR A 240 30.48 -21.54 -22.50
N LYS A 241 31.67 -21.91 -22.00
CA LYS A 241 32.93 -22.09 -22.76
C LYS A 241 33.55 -20.81 -23.35
N ARG A 242 33.19 -19.62 -22.84
CA ARG A 242 33.89 -18.36 -23.13
C ARG A 242 34.87 -18.01 -22.01
N LYS A 243 36.01 -17.43 -22.36
CA LYS A 243 36.92 -16.78 -21.40
C LYS A 243 36.37 -15.40 -21.05
N LEU A 244 36.74 -14.89 -19.88
CA LEU A 244 36.42 -13.51 -19.53
C LEU A 244 37.29 -12.54 -20.35
N ASP A 245 36.63 -11.81 -21.24
CA ASP A 245 37.15 -10.76 -22.11
C ASP A 245 36.24 -9.52 -22.06
N ASP A 246 36.61 -8.45 -22.77
CA ASP A 246 35.87 -7.18 -22.71
C ASP A 246 34.45 -7.29 -23.30
N GLU A 247 34.25 -8.14 -24.32
CA GLU A 247 32.93 -8.40 -24.93
C GLU A 247 32.00 -9.10 -23.93
N THR A 248 32.48 -10.14 -23.25
CA THR A 248 31.68 -10.86 -22.24
C THR A 248 31.37 -10.01 -21.00
N LEU A 249 32.25 -9.06 -20.63
CA LEU A 249 31.98 -8.11 -19.56
C LEU A 249 30.87 -7.12 -19.95
N GLN A 250 30.88 -6.62 -21.19
CA GLN A 250 29.83 -5.75 -21.69
C GLN A 250 28.48 -6.49 -21.77
N ASP A 251 28.48 -7.71 -22.31
CA ASP A 251 27.28 -8.56 -22.37
C ASP A 251 26.71 -8.82 -20.96
N LEU A 252 27.57 -9.02 -19.96
CA LEU A 252 27.16 -9.19 -18.57
C LEU A 252 26.58 -7.90 -18.00
N GLU A 253 27.19 -6.75 -18.26
CA GLU A 253 26.68 -5.46 -17.81
C GLU A 253 25.26 -5.21 -18.33
N ASP A 254 25.05 -5.38 -19.63
CA ASP A 254 23.77 -5.18 -20.31
C ASP A 254 22.70 -6.12 -19.72
N LEU A 255 23.06 -7.37 -19.45
CA LEU A 255 22.20 -8.36 -18.82
C LEU A 255 21.78 -7.93 -17.40
N LEU A 256 22.71 -7.46 -16.58
CA LEU A 256 22.43 -6.99 -15.22
C LEU A 256 21.53 -5.74 -15.23
N ILE A 257 21.74 -4.83 -16.18
CA ILE A 257 20.87 -3.66 -16.39
C ILE A 257 19.46 -4.10 -16.78
N GLN A 258 19.34 -5.05 -17.72
CA GLN A 258 18.06 -5.60 -18.15
C GLN A 258 17.31 -6.31 -17.01
N ALA A 259 18.03 -6.86 -16.03
CA ALA A 259 17.47 -7.44 -14.81
C ALA A 259 17.04 -6.39 -13.75
N ASP A 260 17.00 -5.11 -14.11
CA ASP A 260 16.63 -3.97 -13.27
C ASP A 260 17.57 -3.71 -12.07
N LEU A 261 18.81 -4.25 -12.06
CA LEU A 261 19.79 -3.99 -10.98
C LEU A 261 20.34 -2.55 -11.01
N GLY A 262 20.19 -1.87 -12.15
CA GLY A 262 20.67 -0.52 -12.38
C GLY A 262 22.13 -0.45 -12.81
N VAL A 263 22.46 0.61 -13.55
CA VAL A 263 23.78 0.82 -14.16
C VAL A 263 24.91 0.83 -13.14
N GLU A 264 24.73 1.55 -12.02
CA GLU A 264 25.76 1.65 -10.97
C GLU A 264 26.11 0.29 -10.37
N THR A 265 25.10 -0.56 -10.11
CA THR A 265 25.32 -1.89 -9.56
C THR A 265 25.95 -2.81 -10.60
N ALA A 266 25.47 -2.77 -11.84
CA ALA A 266 25.99 -3.58 -12.94
C ALA A 266 27.49 -3.32 -13.16
N LEU A 267 27.89 -2.05 -13.26
CA LEU A 267 29.28 -1.62 -13.38
C LEU A 267 30.16 -2.15 -12.23
N ARG A 268 29.69 -2.04 -10.98
CA ARG A 268 30.46 -2.55 -9.83
C ARG A 268 30.66 -4.06 -9.89
N VAL A 269 29.65 -4.81 -10.34
CA VAL A 269 29.73 -6.27 -10.48
C VAL A 269 30.73 -6.63 -11.57
N THR A 270 30.65 -5.99 -12.74
CA THR A 270 31.56 -6.26 -13.87
C THR A 270 32.99 -5.83 -13.57
N ASP A 271 33.21 -4.66 -12.96
CA ASP A 271 34.53 -4.20 -12.52
C ASP A 271 35.17 -5.16 -11.52
N THR A 272 34.39 -5.63 -10.53
CA THR A 272 34.87 -6.59 -9.54
C THR A 272 35.23 -7.91 -10.19
N LEU A 273 34.36 -8.41 -11.09
CA LEU A 273 34.61 -9.65 -11.84
C LEU A 273 35.86 -9.55 -12.72
N ALA A 274 36.04 -8.44 -13.44
CA ALA A 274 37.22 -8.17 -14.23
C ALA A 274 38.47 -8.18 -13.33
N SER A 275 38.49 -7.43 -12.24
CA SER A 275 39.65 -7.35 -11.35
C SER A 275 40.07 -8.71 -10.77
N GLU A 276 39.11 -9.60 -10.50
CA GLU A 276 39.35 -10.88 -9.84
C GLU A 276 39.69 -12.02 -10.79
N ARG A 277 39.13 -12.00 -12.01
CA ARG A 277 39.11 -13.16 -12.91
C ARG A 277 39.42 -12.82 -14.38
N TYR A 278 39.93 -11.64 -14.70
CA TYR A 278 40.32 -11.29 -16.08
C TYR A 278 41.21 -12.36 -16.73
N GLY A 279 40.86 -12.79 -17.94
CA GLY A 279 41.61 -13.79 -18.71
C GLY A 279 41.59 -15.22 -18.16
N LYS A 280 40.79 -15.50 -17.12
CA LYS A 280 40.57 -16.84 -16.55
C LYS A 280 39.22 -17.41 -16.98
N ASP A 281 39.07 -18.72 -16.79
CA ASP A 281 37.77 -19.37 -16.90
C ASP A 281 36.90 -18.94 -15.70
N VAL A 282 35.68 -18.48 -15.99
CA VAL A 282 34.71 -18.02 -14.99
C VAL A 282 33.51 -18.93 -15.05
N THR A 283 33.01 -19.35 -13.89
CA THR A 283 31.76 -20.11 -13.79
C THR A 283 30.60 -19.18 -13.46
N GLY A 284 29.37 -19.58 -13.80
CA GLY A 284 28.17 -18.84 -13.40
C GLY A 284 28.04 -18.69 -11.88
N GLU A 285 28.53 -19.67 -11.11
CA GLU A 285 28.57 -19.61 -9.65
C GLU A 285 29.53 -18.53 -9.13
N ASP A 286 30.67 -18.31 -9.80
CA ASP A 286 31.59 -17.22 -9.46
C ASP A 286 30.93 -15.85 -9.65
N VAL A 287 30.20 -15.68 -10.75
CA VAL A 287 29.45 -14.46 -11.04
C VAL A 287 28.34 -14.25 -10.02
N SER A 288 27.54 -15.29 -9.72
CA SER A 288 26.49 -15.21 -8.70
C SER A 288 27.04 -14.82 -7.32
N ARG A 289 28.20 -15.35 -6.93
CA ARG A 289 28.85 -15.01 -5.65
C ARG A 289 29.32 -13.56 -5.61
N ILE A 290 29.96 -13.07 -6.67
CA ILE A 290 30.42 -11.68 -6.75
C ILE A 290 29.22 -10.74 -6.77
N MET A 291 28.20 -11.07 -7.56
CA MET A 291 26.95 -10.32 -7.64
C MET A 291 26.26 -10.23 -6.28
N ALA A 292 26.12 -11.35 -5.55
CA ALA A 292 25.55 -11.35 -4.20
C ALA A 292 26.34 -10.43 -3.25
N SER A 293 27.68 -10.50 -3.29
CA SER A 293 28.55 -9.62 -2.48
C SER A 293 28.33 -8.14 -2.80
N GLU A 294 28.33 -7.75 -4.07
CA GLU A 294 28.14 -6.35 -4.46
C GLU A 294 26.73 -5.84 -4.15
N ILE A 295 25.70 -6.66 -4.39
CA ILE A 295 24.32 -6.32 -4.02
C ILE A 295 24.21 -6.14 -2.50
N ALA A 296 24.78 -7.04 -1.70
CA ALA A 296 24.76 -6.92 -0.25
C ALA A 296 25.45 -5.63 0.23
N LYS A 297 26.56 -5.21 -0.40
CA LYS A 297 27.23 -3.94 -0.08
C LYS A 297 26.33 -2.73 -0.34
N VAL A 298 25.53 -2.77 -1.40
CA VAL A 298 24.55 -1.70 -1.73
C VAL A 298 23.37 -1.69 -0.76
N LEU A 299 22.90 -2.87 -0.34
CA LEU A 299 21.68 -3.00 0.48
C LEU A 299 21.92 -2.86 1.99
N LYS A 300 23.10 -3.22 2.51
CA LYS A 300 23.43 -3.13 3.94
C LYS A 300 23.18 -1.75 4.58
N PRO A 301 23.55 -0.61 3.94
CA PRO A 301 23.32 0.70 4.53
C PRO A 301 21.85 1.09 4.66
N VAL A 302 20.97 0.49 3.86
CA VAL A 302 19.53 0.77 3.84
C VAL A 302 18.70 -0.26 4.61
N ALA A 303 19.26 -1.44 4.91
CA ALA A 303 18.63 -2.43 5.78
C ALA A 303 18.66 -1.97 7.23
N LYS A 304 17.62 -1.22 7.62
CA LYS A 304 17.45 -0.71 8.98
C LYS A 304 16.11 -1.19 9.53
N PRO A 305 16.00 -1.48 10.83
CA PRO A 305 14.72 -1.79 11.44
C PRO A 305 13.86 -0.52 11.54
N LEU A 306 12.54 -0.67 11.41
CA LEU A 306 11.61 0.41 11.70
C LEU A 306 11.58 0.66 13.22
N GLN A 307 12.06 1.82 13.66
CA GLN A 307 12.05 2.21 15.06
C GLN A 307 10.86 3.11 15.33
N LEU A 308 9.96 2.66 16.21
CA LEU A 308 8.84 3.47 16.66
C LEU A 308 9.26 4.23 17.92
N ASP A 309 9.22 5.54 17.85
CA ASP A 309 9.36 6.37 19.05
C ASP A 309 8.02 6.43 19.78
N LEU A 310 7.92 5.64 20.85
CA LEU A 310 6.72 5.55 21.71
C LEU A 310 6.63 6.69 22.73
N SER A 311 7.58 7.63 22.73
CA SER A 311 7.43 8.89 23.47
C SER A 311 6.31 9.75 22.85
N HIS A 312 6.12 9.64 21.54
CA HIS A 312 4.96 10.17 20.83
C HIS A 312 3.77 9.20 20.97
N LYS A 313 2.65 9.69 21.51
CA LYS A 313 1.41 8.91 21.67
C LYS A 313 0.23 9.69 21.07
N PRO A 314 -0.14 9.42 19.81
CA PRO A 314 0.32 8.30 18.96
C PRO A 314 1.60 8.59 18.14
N HIS A 315 2.41 7.57 17.90
CA HIS A 315 3.39 7.58 16.80
C HIS A 315 2.65 7.44 15.47
N VAL A 316 2.59 8.53 14.70
CA VAL A 316 1.93 8.58 13.38
C VAL A 316 2.81 7.98 12.27
N ILE A 317 2.25 6.99 11.56
CA ILE A 317 2.78 6.39 10.33
C ILE A 317 1.85 6.77 9.17
N LEU A 318 2.36 7.52 8.21
CA LEU A 318 1.66 7.84 6.96
C LEU A 318 2.12 6.86 5.87
N VAL A 319 1.20 6.10 5.27
CA VAL A 319 1.53 5.13 4.22
C VAL A 319 1.10 5.67 2.86
N VAL A 320 2.06 5.86 1.96
CA VAL A 320 1.87 6.44 0.63
C VAL A 320 2.31 5.49 -0.48
N GLY A 321 1.95 5.81 -1.72
CA GLY A 321 2.32 5.04 -2.91
C GLY A 321 1.20 4.97 -3.93
N VAL A 322 1.51 4.44 -5.11
CA VAL A 322 0.54 4.39 -6.22
C VAL A 322 -0.47 3.26 -6.04
N ASN A 323 -1.56 3.29 -6.79
CA ASN A 323 -2.57 2.23 -6.76
C ASN A 323 -1.96 0.88 -7.15
N GLY A 324 -2.48 -0.19 -6.57
CA GLY A 324 -1.99 -1.54 -6.84
C GLY A 324 -0.70 -1.92 -6.12
N THR A 325 0.05 -0.99 -5.53
CA THR A 325 1.31 -1.31 -4.79
C THR A 325 1.13 -2.11 -3.51
N GLY A 326 -0.11 -2.31 -3.06
CA GLY A 326 -0.41 -3.10 -1.86
C GLY A 326 -0.46 -2.28 -0.56
N LYS A 327 -0.56 -0.95 -0.59
CA LYS A 327 -0.66 -0.07 0.59
C LYS A 327 -1.61 -0.58 1.69
N THR A 328 -2.91 -0.70 1.40
CA THR A 328 -3.93 -1.14 2.37
C THR A 328 -3.63 -2.52 2.95
N THR A 329 -3.12 -3.43 2.12
CA THR A 329 -2.67 -4.77 2.55
C THR A 329 -1.45 -4.67 3.47
N THR A 330 -0.45 -3.86 3.13
CA THR A 330 0.74 -3.60 3.95
C THR A 330 0.36 -2.98 5.30
N ILE A 331 -0.58 -2.03 5.31
CA ILE A 331 -1.11 -1.43 6.55
C ILE A 331 -1.73 -2.52 7.43
N GLY A 332 -2.56 -3.39 6.87
CA GLY A 332 -3.17 -4.50 7.60
C GLY A 332 -2.14 -5.47 8.21
N LYS A 333 -1.11 -5.84 7.44
CA LYS A 333 -0.02 -6.71 7.91
C LYS A 333 0.83 -6.03 8.99
N LEU A 334 1.12 -4.73 8.82
CA LEU A 334 1.86 -3.94 9.82
C LEU A 334 1.04 -3.81 11.11
N ALA A 335 -0.27 -3.55 10.99
CA ALA A 335 -1.19 -3.51 12.13
C ALA A 335 -1.20 -4.84 12.88
N ALA A 336 -1.25 -5.97 12.17
CA ALA A 336 -1.18 -7.30 12.78
C ALA A 336 0.12 -7.55 13.55
N LYS A 337 1.28 -7.12 13.01
CA LYS A 337 2.56 -7.23 13.72
C LYS A 337 2.62 -6.35 14.97
N LEU A 338 2.14 -5.11 14.87
CA LEU A 338 2.16 -4.16 15.98
C LEU A 338 1.17 -4.54 17.09
N SER A 339 -0.06 -4.93 16.74
CA SER A 339 -1.05 -5.40 17.71
C SER A 339 -0.65 -6.75 18.32
N GLY A 340 -0.05 -7.64 17.52
CA GLY A 340 0.56 -8.88 18.01
C GLY A 340 1.73 -8.67 18.98
N ALA A 341 2.44 -7.54 18.86
CA ALA A 341 3.45 -7.10 19.82
C ALA A 341 2.86 -6.41 21.06
N GLY A 342 1.53 -6.29 21.16
CA GLY A 342 0.82 -5.71 22.30
C GLY A 342 0.64 -4.20 22.25
N LEU A 343 0.95 -3.53 21.12
CA LEU A 343 0.73 -2.09 20.95
C LEU A 343 -0.72 -1.79 20.61
N LYS A 344 -1.25 -0.67 21.12
CA LYS A 344 -2.58 -0.20 20.76
C LYS A 344 -2.53 0.59 19.44
N VAL A 345 -3.07 0.00 18.38
CA VAL A 345 -3.05 0.56 17.02
C VAL A 345 -4.39 1.18 16.65
N MET A 346 -4.35 2.32 15.97
CA MET A 346 -5.50 2.89 15.25
C MET A 346 -5.21 2.98 13.75
N LEU A 347 -6.19 2.61 12.93
CA LEU A 347 -6.13 2.70 11.47
C LEU A 347 -7.09 3.78 10.97
N ALA A 348 -6.59 4.68 10.11
CA ALA A 348 -7.37 5.74 9.48
C ALA A 348 -7.48 5.52 7.96
N ALA A 349 -8.72 5.45 7.46
CA ALA A 349 -9.03 5.18 6.05
C ALA A 349 -8.94 6.44 5.17
N GLY A 350 -7.74 6.97 4.95
CA GLY A 350 -7.51 8.18 4.15
C GLY A 350 -7.57 7.98 2.63
N ASP A 351 -7.71 6.76 2.10
CA ASP A 351 -8.20 6.53 0.72
C ASP A 351 -9.73 6.76 0.68
N THR A 352 -10.15 8.02 0.75
CA THR A 352 -11.57 8.39 0.82
C THR A 352 -12.30 8.23 -0.52
N PHE A 353 -11.59 8.01 -1.62
CA PHE A 353 -12.16 7.89 -2.97
C PHE A 353 -12.63 6.48 -3.31
N ARG A 354 -12.16 5.45 -2.60
CA ARG A 354 -12.45 4.05 -2.92
C ARG A 354 -13.20 3.38 -1.77
N ALA A 355 -14.51 3.19 -1.95
CA ALA A 355 -15.37 2.53 -0.97
C ALA A 355 -14.81 1.16 -0.53
N ALA A 356 -14.32 0.38 -1.49
CA ALA A 356 -13.70 -0.91 -1.22
C ALA A 356 -12.41 -0.82 -0.40
N ALA A 357 -11.62 0.26 -0.53
CA ALA A 357 -10.40 0.44 0.27
C ALA A 357 -10.74 0.73 1.74
N ILE A 358 -11.75 1.58 1.98
CA ILE A 358 -12.27 1.87 3.33
C ILE A 358 -12.76 0.57 3.99
N GLU A 359 -13.59 -0.21 3.29
CA GLU A 359 -14.13 -1.47 3.82
C GLU A 359 -13.03 -2.51 4.03
N GLN A 360 -12.08 -2.63 3.10
CA GLN A 360 -10.93 -3.53 3.25
C GLN A 360 -10.10 -3.17 4.47
N LEU A 361 -9.82 -1.88 4.71
CA LEU A 361 -9.06 -1.44 5.88
C LEU A 361 -9.83 -1.69 7.18
N LYS A 362 -11.16 -1.52 7.16
CA LYS A 362 -12.04 -1.82 8.29
C LYS A 362 -11.98 -3.30 8.67
N ILE A 363 -12.05 -4.20 7.69
CA ILE A 363 -11.90 -5.65 7.91
C ILE A 363 -10.53 -5.96 8.53
N TRP A 364 -9.46 -5.29 8.09
CA TRP A 364 -8.15 -5.42 8.72
C TRP A 364 -8.11 -4.93 10.16
N ALA A 365 -8.77 -3.81 10.47
CA ALA A 365 -8.88 -3.32 11.84
C ALA A 365 -9.58 -4.33 12.74
N GLU A 366 -10.71 -4.88 12.30
CA GLU A 366 -11.46 -5.91 13.03
C GLU A 366 -10.62 -7.18 13.25
N ARG A 367 -9.94 -7.66 12.19
CA ARG A 367 -9.06 -8.86 12.27
C ARG A 367 -7.88 -8.69 13.20
N THR A 368 -7.37 -7.47 13.35
CA THR A 368 -6.18 -7.17 14.17
C THR A 368 -6.52 -6.61 15.54
N ASN A 369 -7.83 -6.50 15.86
CA ASN A 369 -8.35 -5.84 17.05
C ASN A 369 -7.81 -4.41 17.23
N SER A 370 -7.66 -3.69 16.12
CA SER A 370 -7.21 -2.30 16.06
C SER A 370 -8.42 -1.36 16.06
N GLU A 371 -8.23 -0.14 16.58
CA GLU A 371 -9.23 0.91 16.44
C GLU A 371 -9.33 1.35 14.97
N PHE A 372 -10.52 1.72 14.52
CA PHE A 372 -10.76 2.14 13.14
C PHE A 372 -11.45 3.51 13.10
N ILE A 373 -11.00 4.36 12.18
CA ILE A 373 -11.70 5.58 11.82
C ILE A 373 -11.76 5.72 10.30
N GLY A 374 -12.96 6.02 9.81
CA GLY A 374 -13.24 6.25 8.40
C GLY A 374 -14.33 7.31 8.25
N THR A 375 -14.49 7.81 7.04
CA THR A 375 -15.45 8.86 6.70
C THR A 375 -16.28 8.46 5.48
N LYS A 376 -17.19 9.33 5.04
CA LYS A 376 -17.99 9.14 3.84
C LYS A 376 -17.10 9.17 2.60
N LEU A 377 -17.53 8.48 1.54
CA LEU A 377 -16.85 8.49 0.25
C LEU A 377 -16.69 9.93 -0.27
N GLY A 378 -15.49 10.28 -0.74
CA GLY A 378 -15.15 11.59 -1.28
C GLY A 378 -14.99 12.70 -0.22
N ALA A 379 -14.95 12.36 1.07
CA ALA A 379 -14.67 13.33 2.12
C ALA A 379 -13.17 13.70 2.17
N ASP A 380 -12.88 14.81 2.87
CA ASP A 380 -11.52 15.35 3.01
C ASP A 380 -10.60 14.43 3.80
N ALA A 381 -9.59 13.86 3.14
CA ALA A 381 -8.61 12.96 3.75
C ALA A 381 -7.78 13.65 4.84
N ALA A 382 -7.45 14.94 4.66
CA ALA A 382 -6.71 15.70 5.66
C ALA A 382 -7.53 15.96 6.93
N GLY A 383 -8.84 16.22 6.77
CA GLY A 383 -9.78 16.32 7.89
C GLY A 383 -9.89 15.00 8.64
N LEU A 384 -10.01 13.87 7.93
CA LEU A 384 -9.99 12.55 8.57
C LEU A 384 -8.69 12.30 9.35
N ALA A 385 -7.53 12.66 8.81
CA ALA A 385 -6.24 12.50 9.49
C ALA A 385 -6.16 13.32 10.79
N TYR A 386 -6.72 14.52 10.80
CA TYR A 386 -6.87 15.35 12.00
C TYR A 386 -7.71 14.64 13.07
N ASP A 387 -8.93 14.21 12.70
CA ASP A 387 -9.86 13.54 13.61
C ASP A 387 -9.27 12.22 14.14
N ALA A 388 -8.56 11.49 13.28
CA ALA A 388 -7.87 10.26 13.65
C ALA A 388 -6.79 10.49 14.70
N PHE A 389 -5.99 11.55 14.56
CA PHE A 389 -4.97 11.90 15.54
C PHE A 389 -5.58 12.26 16.88
N GLU A 390 -6.60 13.12 16.90
CA GLU A 390 -7.28 13.50 18.15
C GLU A 390 -7.93 12.29 18.83
N GLN A 391 -8.58 11.42 18.05
CA GLN A 391 -9.21 10.22 18.60
C GLN A 391 -8.17 9.22 19.11
N ALA A 392 -7.05 9.01 18.38
CA ALA A 392 -5.95 8.16 18.82
C ALA A 392 -5.35 8.67 20.13
N LYS A 393 -5.16 9.98 20.27
CA LYS A 393 -4.69 10.63 21.51
C LYS A 393 -5.68 10.43 22.66
N ALA A 394 -6.98 10.66 22.42
CA ALA A 394 -8.02 10.46 23.43
C ALA A 394 -8.13 9.00 23.90
N LYS A 395 -8.01 8.05 22.96
CA LYS A 395 -8.01 6.61 23.24
C LYS A 395 -6.66 6.08 23.74
N LYS A 396 -5.63 6.92 23.83
CA LYS A 396 -4.26 6.57 24.23
C LYS A 396 -3.67 5.44 23.37
N CYS A 397 -3.89 5.50 22.06
CA CYS A 397 -3.23 4.58 21.13
C CYS A 397 -1.73 4.87 21.08
N ASP A 398 -0.93 3.82 20.92
CA ASP A 398 0.52 3.92 20.78
C ASP A 398 0.89 4.29 19.33
N VAL A 399 0.17 3.76 18.34
CA VAL A 399 0.45 3.98 16.91
C VAL A 399 -0.82 4.36 16.17
N LEU A 400 -0.71 5.35 15.28
CA LEU A 400 -1.74 5.71 14.29
C LEU A 400 -1.19 5.44 12.90
N ILE A 401 -1.84 4.60 12.12
CA ILE A 401 -1.47 4.32 10.72
C ILE A 401 -2.54 4.93 9.80
N VAL A 402 -2.12 5.81 8.90
CA VAL A 402 -3.00 6.52 7.96
C VAL A 402 -2.80 5.95 6.55
N ASP A 403 -3.86 5.38 5.98
CA ASP A 403 -3.90 5.00 4.55
C ASP A 403 -4.11 6.24 3.68
N THR A 404 -3.66 6.22 2.42
CA THR A 404 -3.84 7.34 1.49
C THR A 404 -4.29 6.85 0.12
N ALA A 405 -4.88 7.76 -0.66
CA ALA A 405 -5.12 7.52 -2.08
C ALA A 405 -3.79 7.26 -2.84
N GLY A 406 -3.88 6.64 -4.02
CA GLY A 406 -2.72 6.32 -4.88
C GLY A 406 -2.93 6.58 -6.37
N ARG A 407 -3.88 7.44 -6.75
CA ARG A 407 -4.22 7.74 -8.15
C ARG A 407 -3.16 8.64 -8.80
N LEU A 408 -2.07 8.05 -9.31
CA LEU A 408 -0.95 8.81 -9.88
C LEU A 408 -1.31 9.57 -11.17
N GLN A 409 -2.33 9.14 -11.91
CA GLN A 409 -2.82 9.85 -13.10
C GLN A 409 -3.26 11.29 -12.81
N ASN A 410 -3.75 11.55 -11.58
CA ASN A 410 -4.08 12.88 -11.08
C ASN A 410 -2.97 13.39 -10.17
N LYS A 411 -1.72 13.34 -10.65
CA LYS A 411 -0.52 13.60 -9.86
C LYS A 411 -0.60 14.90 -9.04
N ALA A 412 -1.09 15.99 -9.64
CA ALA A 412 -1.17 17.28 -8.95
C ALA A 412 -2.14 17.27 -7.76
N GLU A 413 -3.34 16.71 -7.93
CA GLU A 413 -4.37 16.63 -6.88
C GLU A 413 -3.92 15.70 -5.75
N LEU A 414 -3.39 14.52 -6.10
CA LEU A 414 -2.87 13.56 -5.12
C LEU A 414 -1.76 14.18 -4.28
N MET A 415 -0.81 14.88 -4.92
CA MET A 415 0.32 15.49 -4.22
C MET A 415 -0.14 16.64 -3.32
N ALA A 416 -1.08 17.48 -3.77
CA ALA A 416 -1.66 18.54 -2.95
C ALA A 416 -2.43 17.98 -1.74
N GLU A 417 -3.13 16.85 -1.90
CA GLU A 417 -3.81 16.17 -0.79
C GLU A 417 -2.80 15.63 0.24
N LEU A 418 -1.73 14.97 -0.21
CA LEU A 418 -0.68 14.46 0.67
C LEU A 418 0.03 15.59 1.44
N GLU A 419 0.38 16.69 0.76
CA GLU A 419 0.97 17.87 1.40
C GLU A 419 0.00 18.46 2.45
N LYS A 420 -1.30 18.50 2.13
CA LYS A 420 -2.33 18.95 3.07
C LYS A 420 -2.42 18.04 4.31
N ILE A 421 -2.36 16.72 4.14
CA ILE A 421 -2.35 15.76 5.26
C ILE A 421 -1.14 16.00 6.16
N VAL A 422 0.07 16.09 5.60
CA VAL A 422 1.31 16.35 6.35
C VAL A 422 1.20 17.67 7.12
N ARG A 423 0.75 18.74 6.46
CA ARG A 423 0.57 20.05 7.10
C ARG A 423 -0.45 20.04 8.24
N VAL A 424 -1.53 19.28 8.09
CA VAL A 424 -2.58 19.19 9.12
C VAL A 424 -2.10 18.40 10.33
N LEU A 425 -1.40 17.28 10.12
CA LEU A 425 -0.75 16.53 11.20
C LEU A 425 0.29 17.37 11.93
N GLY A 426 1.11 18.13 11.18
CA GLY A 426 2.12 19.05 11.72
C GLY A 426 1.57 20.16 12.63
N LYS A 427 0.28 20.51 12.50
CA LYS A 427 -0.38 21.47 13.42
C LYS A 427 -0.71 20.86 14.77
N LEU A 428 -0.93 19.55 14.84
CA LEU A 428 -1.27 18.81 16.05
C LEU A 428 -0.02 18.37 16.80
N ASP A 429 1.01 17.96 16.06
CA ASP A 429 2.33 17.62 16.56
C ASP A 429 3.37 18.05 15.51
N PRO A 430 4.30 18.98 15.84
CA PRO A 430 5.31 19.46 14.89
C PRO A 430 6.18 18.36 14.26
N ASP A 431 6.34 17.22 14.94
CA ASP A 431 7.13 16.09 14.46
C ASP A 431 6.30 15.07 13.67
N ALA A 432 4.98 15.27 13.54
CA ALA A 432 4.10 14.39 12.80
C ALA A 432 3.98 14.79 11.30
N PRO A 433 3.92 13.81 10.38
CA PRO A 433 4.06 12.37 10.60
C PRO A 433 5.51 11.94 10.89
N HIS A 434 5.72 11.16 11.95
CA HIS A 434 7.06 10.71 12.37
C HIS A 434 7.68 9.72 11.37
N THR A 435 6.83 8.85 10.79
CA THR A 435 7.25 7.90 9.76
C THR A 435 6.37 8.07 8.52
N VAL A 436 7.00 8.21 7.35
CA VAL A 436 6.32 8.24 6.05
C VAL A 436 6.84 7.08 5.20
N LEU A 437 6.00 6.04 5.06
CA LEU A 437 6.33 4.79 4.38
C LEU A 437 5.78 4.79 2.97
N GLN A 438 6.65 4.67 1.97
CA GLN A 438 6.22 4.45 0.60
C GLN A 438 6.20 2.95 0.27
N THR A 439 5.03 2.46 -0.14
CA THR A 439 4.91 1.11 -0.67
C THR A 439 5.17 1.12 -2.18
N LEU A 440 6.04 0.22 -2.62
CA LEU A 440 6.49 0.08 -4.01
C LEU A 440 6.18 -1.34 -4.50
N ASP A 441 5.84 -1.43 -5.78
CA ASP A 441 5.53 -2.69 -6.45
C ASP A 441 6.74 -3.16 -7.28
N ALA A 442 7.26 -4.34 -6.97
CA ALA A 442 8.42 -4.90 -7.67
C ALA A 442 8.17 -5.19 -9.16
N THR A 443 6.92 -5.21 -9.63
CA THR A 443 6.58 -5.39 -11.06
C THR A 443 6.79 -4.11 -11.89
N THR A 444 6.81 -2.94 -11.25
CA THR A 444 6.88 -1.65 -11.93
C THR A 444 8.26 -1.33 -12.52
N GLY A 445 9.31 -1.98 -12.01
CA GLY A 445 10.70 -1.75 -12.39
C GLY A 445 11.11 -0.28 -12.37
N GLN A 446 11.81 0.20 -13.40
CA GLN A 446 12.43 1.55 -13.39
C GLN A 446 11.46 2.71 -13.07
N ASN A 447 10.16 2.57 -13.33
CA ASN A 447 9.16 3.57 -12.95
C ASN A 447 9.10 3.82 -11.43
N ALA A 448 9.50 2.85 -10.62
CA ALA A 448 9.58 3.01 -9.17
C ALA A 448 10.62 4.05 -8.75
N LEU A 449 11.72 4.24 -9.50
CA LEU A 449 12.77 5.20 -9.18
C LEU A 449 12.26 6.65 -9.21
N SER A 450 11.48 7.00 -10.22
CA SER A 450 10.89 8.35 -10.35
C SER A 450 9.77 8.55 -9.33
N GLN A 451 8.99 7.50 -9.03
CA GLN A 451 7.96 7.55 -7.99
C GLN A 451 8.55 7.85 -6.62
N VAL A 452 9.66 7.21 -6.24
CA VAL A 452 10.32 7.50 -4.95
C VAL A 452 10.71 8.97 -4.83
N GLU A 453 11.27 9.53 -5.90
CA GLU A 453 11.69 10.93 -5.93
C GLU A 453 10.51 11.90 -5.73
N ILE A 454 9.41 11.66 -6.45
CA ILE A 454 8.21 12.50 -6.38
C ILE A 454 7.60 12.48 -4.97
N PHE A 455 7.36 11.29 -4.41
CA PHE A 455 6.73 11.19 -3.09
C PHE A 455 7.65 11.68 -1.97
N ARG A 456 8.97 11.48 -2.09
CA ARG A 456 9.94 12.03 -1.15
C ARG A 456 9.87 13.56 -1.08
N ASN A 457 9.79 14.23 -2.23
CA ASN A 457 9.77 15.69 -2.30
C ASN A 457 8.48 16.31 -1.76
N VAL A 458 7.34 15.59 -1.88
CA VAL A 458 6.02 16.12 -1.49
C VAL A 458 5.63 15.69 -0.08
N ALA A 459 5.71 14.38 0.21
CA ALA A 459 5.21 13.81 1.46
C ALA A 459 6.31 13.59 2.50
N GLY A 460 7.58 13.79 2.16
CA GLY A 460 8.70 13.58 3.09
C GLY A 460 8.99 12.11 3.37
N VAL A 461 8.84 11.22 2.36
CA VAL A 461 9.12 9.78 2.49
C VAL A 461 10.48 9.53 3.12
N ASN A 462 10.49 8.78 4.23
CA ASN A 462 11.68 8.41 4.99
C ASN A 462 11.88 6.90 5.13
N GLY A 463 11.00 6.09 4.52
CA GLY A 463 11.11 4.64 4.51
C GLY A 463 10.40 3.99 3.33
N LEU A 464 10.91 2.84 2.92
CA LEU A 464 10.39 2.06 1.78
C LEU A 464 9.91 0.68 2.24
N ILE A 465 8.86 0.20 1.57
CA ILE A 465 8.38 -1.18 1.64
C ILE A 465 8.23 -1.69 0.21
N MET A 466 8.92 -2.79 -0.13
CA MET A 466 8.78 -3.42 -1.44
C MET A 466 7.80 -4.58 -1.36
N THR A 467 6.85 -4.68 -2.29
CA THR A 467 5.84 -5.75 -2.33
C THR A 467 5.85 -6.48 -3.66
N LYS A 468 5.08 -7.59 -3.74
CA LYS A 468 4.88 -8.41 -4.94
C LYS A 468 6.16 -8.98 -5.55
N LEU A 469 7.14 -9.28 -4.70
CA LEU A 469 8.39 -9.90 -5.14
C LEU A 469 8.16 -11.33 -5.67
N ASP A 470 7.08 -11.98 -5.26
CA ASP A 470 6.66 -13.33 -5.65
C ASP A 470 6.11 -13.47 -7.08
N GLY A 471 5.61 -12.38 -7.65
CA GLY A 471 4.99 -12.39 -8.98
C GLY A 471 5.93 -12.02 -10.13
N THR A 472 7.18 -11.64 -9.86
CA THR A 472 7.98 -10.85 -10.81
C THR A 472 9.36 -11.44 -11.12
N ALA A 473 9.83 -11.18 -12.34
CA ALA A 473 11.22 -11.36 -12.75
C ALA A 473 12.09 -10.10 -12.55
N ARG A 474 11.48 -9.02 -12.03
CA ARG A 474 12.07 -7.68 -11.93
C ARG A 474 12.51 -7.32 -10.52
N GLY A 475 12.86 -8.31 -9.69
CA GLY A 475 13.26 -8.11 -8.29
C GLY A 475 14.51 -7.23 -8.12
N GLY A 476 15.33 -7.07 -9.16
CA GLY A 476 16.54 -6.23 -9.14
C GLY A 476 16.28 -4.75 -8.85
N ILE A 477 15.06 -4.27 -9.11
CA ILE A 477 14.70 -2.85 -8.95
C ILE A 477 14.95 -2.31 -7.53
N LEU A 478 14.80 -3.16 -6.50
CA LEU A 478 15.05 -2.74 -5.13
C LEU A 478 16.50 -2.30 -4.92
N VAL A 479 17.45 -2.95 -5.62
CA VAL A 479 18.87 -2.61 -5.57
C VAL A 479 19.13 -1.25 -6.21
N ALA A 480 18.55 -1.01 -7.39
CA ALA A 480 18.67 0.27 -8.08
C ALA A 480 18.09 1.43 -7.26
N ILE A 481 16.92 1.23 -6.63
CA ILE A 481 16.30 2.24 -5.76
C ILE A 481 17.18 2.53 -4.55
N SER A 482 17.73 1.49 -3.92
CA SER A 482 18.58 1.60 -2.74
C SER A 482 19.87 2.36 -3.06
N ALA A 483 20.50 2.07 -4.21
CA ALA A 483 21.70 2.77 -4.67
C ALA A 483 21.44 4.27 -4.90
N LYS A 484 20.36 4.61 -5.63
CA LYS A 484 20.03 5.99 -5.99
C LYS A 484 19.58 6.82 -4.78
N HIS A 485 18.59 6.33 -4.03
CA HIS A 485 17.86 7.15 -3.05
C HIS A 485 18.39 7.04 -1.62
N LYS A 486 19.07 5.93 -1.30
CA LYS A 486 19.66 5.65 0.02
C LYS A 486 18.65 5.77 1.18
N LEU A 487 17.38 5.52 0.89
CA LEU A 487 16.31 5.48 1.88
C LEU A 487 16.28 4.11 2.57
N PRO A 488 15.98 4.04 3.87
CA PRO A 488 15.77 2.78 4.57
C PRO A 488 14.70 1.91 3.90
N VAL A 489 14.99 0.63 3.73
CA VAL A 489 14.02 -0.38 3.34
C VAL A 489 13.69 -1.15 4.61
N TYR A 490 12.46 -1.00 5.11
CA TYR A 490 12.07 -1.58 6.39
C TYR A 490 11.52 -3.00 6.24
N PHE A 491 10.70 -3.22 5.21
CA PHE A 491 10.01 -4.49 5.02
C PHE A 491 9.96 -4.88 3.55
N ILE A 492 9.88 -6.20 3.33
CA ILE A 492 9.58 -6.77 2.02
C ILE A 492 8.36 -7.71 2.09
N GLY A 493 7.53 -7.65 1.06
CA GLY A 493 6.31 -8.44 0.90
C GLY A 493 6.45 -9.45 -0.24
N ILE A 494 6.24 -10.73 0.08
CA ILE A 494 6.43 -11.87 -0.85
C ILE A 494 5.18 -12.74 -1.00
N GLY A 495 3.99 -12.18 -0.72
CA GLY A 495 2.74 -12.91 -0.83
C GLY A 495 1.57 -12.18 -0.19
N GLU A 496 0.42 -12.84 -0.13
CA GLU A 496 -0.84 -12.26 0.36
C GLU A 496 -1.10 -12.53 1.84
N SER A 497 -0.48 -13.56 2.43
CA SER A 497 -0.72 -13.96 3.81
C SER A 497 -0.24 -12.88 4.78
N VAL A 498 -0.82 -12.85 5.99
CA VAL A 498 -0.43 -11.91 7.05
C VAL A 498 1.07 -12.03 7.37
N ASP A 499 1.58 -13.26 7.33
CA ASP A 499 2.98 -13.61 7.64
C ASP A 499 3.93 -13.42 6.44
N ASP A 500 3.47 -12.86 5.31
CA ASP A 500 4.28 -12.65 4.10
C ASP A 500 4.80 -11.21 3.98
N LEU A 501 4.82 -10.47 5.09
CA LEU A 501 5.56 -9.22 5.24
C LEU A 501 6.61 -9.47 6.31
N GLU A 502 7.89 -9.25 6.03
CA GLU A 502 8.96 -9.42 7.02
C GLU A 502 9.99 -8.29 6.94
N PRO A 503 10.76 -8.07 8.04
CA PRO A 503 11.87 -7.14 8.04
C PRO A 503 12.85 -7.43 6.89
N PHE A 504 13.38 -6.37 6.31
CA PHE A 504 14.31 -6.48 5.20
C PHE A 504 15.72 -6.85 5.68
N GLU A 505 16.22 -7.99 5.22
CA GLU A 505 17.58 -8.46 5.46
C GLU A 505 18.39 -8.44 4.15
N ALA A 506 19.44 -7.61 4.12
CA ALA A 506 20.23 -7.35 2.91
C ALA A 506 20.91 -8.62 2.37
N GLU A 507 21.48 -9.44 3.25
CA GLU A 507 22.20 -10.66 2.88
C GLU A 507 21.25 -11.71 2.30
N ASP A 508 20.13 -11.97 2.98
CA ASP A 508 19.12 -12.93 2.53
C ASP A 508 18.58 -12.56 1.14
N PHE A 509 18.30 -11.27 0.93
CA PHE A 509 17.84 -10.77 -0.38
C PHE A 509 18.92 -10.93 -1.46
N ALA A 510 20.18 -10.58 -1.17
CA ALA A 510 21.29 -10.68 -2.11
C ALA A 510 21.59 -12.13 -2.52
N HIS A 511 21.51 -13.08 -1.58
CA HIS A 511 21.69 -14.50 -1.88
C HIS A 511 20.51 -15.05 -2.69
N ALA A 512 19.28 -14.67 -2.33
CA ALA A 512 18.08 -15.11 -3.02
C ALA A 512 18.05 -14.64 -4.49
N ILE A 513 18.36 -13.36 -4.76
CA ILE A 513 18.39 -12.84 -6.14
C ILE A 513 19.51 -13.47 -6.98
N ALA A 514 20.66 -13.76 -6.36
CA ALA A 514 21.78 -14.45 -7.02
C ALA A 514 21.58 -15.95 -7.23
N GLY A 515 20.45 -16.51 -6.75
CA GLY A 515 20.12 -17.92 -6.87
C GLY A 515 20.94 -18.83 -5.94
N LEU A 516 21.66 -18.26 -4.97
CA LEU A 516 22.47 -19.01 -4.02
C LEU A 516 21.57 -19.61 -2.93
N GLY A 517 21.77 -20.89 -2.62
CA GLY A 517 21.24 -21.50 -1.40
C GLY A 517 22.19 -21.23 -0.23
N GLN A 518 21.66 -21.03 0.97
CA GLN A 518 22.48 -20.99 2.19
C GLN A 518 23.22 -22.31 2.42
#